data_AF-A0A493U2K2-F1
#
_entry.id   AF-A0A493U2K2-F1
#
_cell.length_a   1.000
_cell.length_b   1.000
_cell.length_c   1.000
_cell.angle_alpha   90.00
_cell.angle_beta   90.00
_cell.angle_gamma   90.00
#
_symmetry.space_group_name_H-M   'P 1'
#
loop_
_entity.id
_entity.type
_entity.pdbx_description
1 polymer ?
#
loop_
_entity_poly.entity_id
_entity_poly.type
_entity_poly.pdbx_seq_one_letter_code
_entity_poly.pdbx_strand_id
1 'polypeptide(L)'
;MKVELLPALTDNYMYLLIDEETKEAAIVDPVQPQKVLDAVKKHGVKLTTVLTTHHHWDHAGGNEKLVKMETGLRVYGGDSRVGALTQKVSHLTTLKVGSLNVKCLCTPCHTSGHICYYVTKPNSSEPPAVFTGDTLFVAGCGKFFEGTPEEMYRALIEILGSLDPETRVYCGHEYTINNLKFARHVEPNNASIQEKLAWAKVGWFILFLNLCAFVEEEPL
;
A
#
# COMPACT_ATOMS: atom_id res chain seq x y z
N MET A 1 -4.04 -9.00 -13.12
CA MET A 1 -4.20 -8.09 -11.96
C MET A 1 -3.21 -6.98 -12.15
N LYS A 2 -3.65 -5.72 -12.09
CA LYS A 2 -2.75 -4.57 -12.24
C LYS A 2 -2.74 -3.73 -10.97
N VAL A 3 -1.56 -3.24 -10.58
CA VAL A 3 -1.38 -2.29 -9.48
C VAL A 3 -0.70 -1.04 -10.04
N GLU A 4 -1.38 0.11 -9.98
CA GLU A 4 -0.80 1.41 -10.33
C GLU A 4 -0.38 2.13 -9.04
N LEU A 5 0.91 2.46 -8.94
CA LEU A 5 1.48 3.28 -7.86
C LEU A 5 1.10 4.74 -8.08
N LEU A 6 0.50 5.39 -7.07
CA LEU A 6 0.14 6.80 -7.09
C LEU A 6 0.87 7.54 -5.97
N PRO A 7 1.95 8.29 -6.28
CA PRO A 7 2.65 9.09 -5.28
C PRO A 7 1.73 10.18 -4.67
N ALA A 8 1.77 10.29 -3.35
CA ALA A 8 1.00 11.25 -2.59
C ALA A 8 1.85 11.94 -1.52
N LEU A 9 1.44 13.14 -1.14
CA LEU A 9 2.13 13.96 -0.14
C LEU A 9 3.63 14.09 -0.48
N THR A 10 4.52 13.80 0.47
CA THR A 10 5.98 13.88 0.29
C THR A 10 6.54 12.54 -0.17
N ASP A 11 6.14 11.45 0.49
CA ASP A 11 6.71 10.12 0.29
C ASP A 11 5.69 8.98 0.45
N ASN A 12 4.39 9.28 0.57
CA ASN A 12 3.34 8.27 0.67
C ASN A 12 3.05 7.64 -0.71
N TYR A 13 2.64 6.38 -0.67
CA TYR A 13 2.12 5.65 -1.81
C TYR A 13 0.65 5.27 -1.60
N MET A 14 -0.19 5.65 -2.57
CA MET A 14 -1.52 5.09 -2.74
C MET A 14 -1.48 4.07 -3.88
N TYR A 15 -2.34 3.06 -3.86
CA TYR A 15 -2.31 1.99 -4.87
C TYR A 15 -3.67 1.75 -5.48
N LEU A 16 -3.80 2.01 -6.79
CA LEU A 16 -4.99 1.62 -7.54
C LEU A 16 -4.83 0.16 -7.98
N LEU A 17 -5.53 -0.72 -7.28
CA LEU A 17 -5.64 -2.15 -7.59
C LEU A 17 -6.76 -2.35 -8.60
N ILE A 18 -6.43 -2.90 -9.76
CA ILE A 18 -7.34 -3.11 -10.88
C ILE A 18 -7.51 -4.60 -11.13
N ASP A 19 -8.75 -5.06 -11.09
CA ASP A 19 -9.13 -6.29 -11.75
C ASP A 19 -9.32 -6.03 -13.25
N GLU A 20 -8.40 -6.53 -14.06
CA GLU A 20 -8.42 -6.30 -15.50
C GLU A 20 -9.57 -7.02 -16.21
N GLU A 21 -10.13 -8.07 -15.58
CA GLU A 21 -11.21 -8.88 -16.13
C GLU A 21 -12.56 -8.18 -16.03
N THR A 22 -12.92 -7.70 -14.84
CA THR A 22 -14.20 -7.01 -14.61
C THR A 22 -14.12 -5.49 -14.76
N LYS A 23 -12.91 -4.92 -14.81
CA LYS A 23 -12.64 -3.47 -14.72
C LYS A 23 -13.08 -2.85 -13.39
N GLU A 24 -13.40 -3.64 -12.37
CA GLU A 24 -13.53 -3.14 -11.01
C GLU A 24 -12.15 -2.80 -10.44
N ALA A 25 -12.12 -1.77 -9.60
CA ALA A 25 -10.91 -1.33 -8.94
C ALA A 25 -11.15 -1.03 -7.45
N ALA A 26 -10.09 -1.19 -6.68
CA ALA A 26 -9.97 -0.72 -5.32
C ALA A 26 -8.83 0.30 -5.21
N ILE A 27 -8.96 1.26 -4.31
CA ILE A 27 -7.87 2.17 -3.95
C ILE A 27 -7.40 1.87 -2.52
N VAL A 28 -6.10 1.76 -2.35
CA VAL A 28 -5.45 1.62 -1.04
C VAL A 28 -4.99 2.99 -0.56
N ASP A 29 -5.36 3.35 0.67
CA ASP A 29 -4.92 4.56 1.40
C ASP A 29 -5.07 5.90 0.61
N PRO A 30 -6.30 6.30 0.22
CA PRO A 30 -6.54 7.35 -0.79
C PRO A 30 -6.43 8.80 -0.26
N VAL A 31 -5.32 9.19 0.37
CA VAL A 31 -5.18 10.52 1.01
C VAL A 31 -5.36 11.72 0.07
N GLN A 32 -5.12 11.57 -1.24
CA GLN A 32 -5.39 12.61 -2.26
C GLN A 32 -6.46 12.16 -3.28
N PRO A 33 -7.77 12.29 -2.96
CA PRO A 33 -8.86 11.73 -3.77
C PRO A 33 -8.91 12.15 -5.23
N GLN A 34 -8.53 13.40 -5.56
CA GLN A 34 -8.57 13.84 -6.95
C GLN A 34 -7.61 13.03 -7.83
N LYS A 35 -6.37 12.79 -7.36
CA LYS A 35 -5.40 11.93 -8.07
C LYS A 35 -5.92 10.52 -8.29
N VAL A 36 -6.68 9.99 -7.33
CA VAL A 36 -7.33 8.67 -7.44
C VAL A 36 -8.34 8.69 -8.59
N LEU A 37 -9.23 9.67 -8.62
CA LEU A 37 -10.26 9.76 -9.67
C LEU A 37 -9.66 10.01 -11.06
N ASP A 38 -8.59 10.79 -11.15
CA ASP A 38 -7.86 11.01 -12.39
C ASP A 38 -7.25 9.69 -12.90
N ALA A 39 -6.66 8.88 -12.01
CA ALA A 39 -6.14 7.56 -12.35
C ALA A 39 -7.24 6.57 -12.74
N VAL A 40 -8.38 6.57 -12.02
CA VAL A 40 -9.57 5.77 -12.35
C VAL A 40 -10.06 6.10 -13.76
N LYS A 41 -10.16 7.40 -14.10
CA LYS A 41 -10.54 7.87 -15.43
C LYS A 41 -9.50 7.49 -16.49
N LYS A 42 -8.21 7.70 -16.23
CA LYS A 42 -7.08 7.32 -17.11
C LYS A 42 -7.12 5.84 -17.49
N HIS A 43 -7.45 4.97 -16.53
CA HIS A 43 -7.49 3.53 -16.76
C HIS A 43 -8.86 3.02 -17.23
N GLY A 44 -9.90 3.85 -17.24
CA GLY A 44 -11.25 3.46 -17.65
C GLY A 44 -11.84 2.35 -16.76
N VAL A 45 -11.59 2.42 -15.45
CA VAL A 45 -12.03 1.41 -14.46
C VAL A 45 -13.15 1.95 -13.58
N LYS A 46 -13.88 1.06 -12.91
CA LYS A 46 -14.93 1.40 -11.96
C LYS A 46 -14.39 1.25 -10.53
N LEU A 47 -14.23 2.37 -9.82
CA LEU A 47 -13.84 2.33 -8.42
C LEU A 47 -15.03 1.86 -7.56
N THR A 48 -14.85 0.77 -6.80
CA THR A 48 -15.92 0.21 -5.95
C THR A 48 -15.55 0.14 -4.48
N THR A 49 -14.26 0.19 -4.17
CA THR A 49 -13.73 -0.25 -2.88
C THR A 49 -12.56 0.65 -2.44
N VAL A 50 -12.56 1.03 -1.17
CA VAL A 50 -11.42 1.67 -0.49
C VAL A 50 -10.89 0.68 0.54
N LEU A 51 -9.59 0.42 0.53
CA LEU A 51 -8.88 -0.42 1.49
C LEU A 51 -7.98 0.48 2.33
N THR A 52 -8.33 0.72 3.59
CA THR A 52 -7.56 1.61 4.48
C THR A 52 -6.72 0.77 5.44
N THR A 53 -5.40 0.84 5.32
CA THR A 53 -4.49 0.02 6.12
C THR A 53 -4.56 0.38 7.60
N HIS A 54 -4.59 1.68 7.91
CA HIS A 54 -4.70 2.17 9.29
C HIS A 54 -5.22 3.61 9.36
N HIS A 55 -5.47 4.09 10.57
CA HIS A 55 -6.21 5.33 10.81
C HIS A 55 -5.38 6.62 10.71
N HIS A 56 -4.06 6.55 10.54
CA HIS A 56 -3.26 7.76 10.41
C HIS A 56 -3.72 8.59 9.21
N TRP A 57 -3.66 9.91 9.37
CA TRP A 57 -4.28 10.86 8.44
C TRP A 57 -3.70 10.76 7.02
N ASP A 58 -2.41 10.49 6.90
CA ASP A 58 -1.71 10.36 5.63
C ASP A 58 -2.11 9.10 4.83
N HIS A 59 -2.91 8.21 5.44
CA HIS A 59 -3.53 7.05 4.78
C HIS A 59 -5.05 7.20 4.66
N ALA A 60 -5.72 7.54 5.76
CA ALA A 60 -7.19 7.58 5.86
C ALA A 60 -7.81 8.96 5.58
N GLY A 61 -7.01 10.03 5.57
CA GLY A 61 -7.47 11.42 5.58
C GLY A 61 -8.24 11.85 4.32
N GLY A 62 -8.12 11.08 3.24
CA GLY A 62 -8.88 11.33 2.01
C GLY A 62 -10.21 10.61 1.92
N ASN A 63 -10.51 9.64 2.79
CA ASN A 63 -11.69 8.77 2.70
C ASN A 63 -13.00 9.56 2.63
N GLU A 64 -13.21 10.48 3.58
CA GLU A 64 -14.41 11.33 3.68
C GLU A 64 -14.66 12.18 2.43
N LYS A 65 -13.59 12.69 1.83
CA LYS A 65 -13.69 13.48 0.59
C LYS A 65 -13.97 12.57 -0.60
N LEU A 66 -13.30 11.41 -0.69
CA LEU A 66 -13.49 10.46 -1.79
C LEU A 66 -14.92 9.94 -1.86
N VAL A 67 -15.52 9.53 -0.74
CA VAL A 67 -16.91 9.01 -0.73
C VAL A 67 -17.98 10.05 -1.10
N LYS A 68 -17.67 11.34 -0.96
CA LYS A 68 -18.53 12.44 -1.42
C LYS A 68 -18.40 12.68 -2.93
N MET A 69 -17.22 12.44 -3.48
CA MET A 69 -16.94 12.61 -4.91
C MET A 69 -17.37 11.40 -5.74
N GLU A 70 -17.29 10.20 -5.17
CA GLU A 70 -17.67 8.93 -5.79
C GLU A 70 -18.62 8.17 -4.84
N THR A 71 -19.89 8.12 -5.22
CA THR A 71 -20.95 7.56 -4.36
C THR A 71 -21.00 6.04 -4.44
N GLY A 72 -21.35 5.38 -3.33
CA GLY A 72 -21.52 3.92 -3.29
C GLY A 72 -20.25 3.12 -3.03
N LEU A 73 -19.14 3.80 -2.70
CA LEU A 73 -17.89 3.14 -2.29
C LEU A 73 -18.05 2.39 -0.96
N ARG A 74 -17.45 1.21 -0.90
CA ARG A 74 -17.27 0.46 0.35
C ARG A 74 -15.90 0.78 0.93
N VAL A 75 -15.87 1.34 2.14
CA VAL A 75 -14.62 1.71 2.84
C VAL A 75 -14.33 0.67 3.90
N TYR A 76 -13.27 -0.10 3.66
CA TYR A 76 -12.79 -1.15 4.54
C TYR A 76 -11.65 -0.65 5.42
N GLY A 77 -11.60 -1.13 6.66
CA GLY A 77 -10.55 -0.82 7.64
C GLY A 77 -10.72 -1.62 8.93
N GLY A 78 -9.64 -1.80 9.69
CA GLY A 78 -9.66 -2.54 10.96
C GLY A 78 -10.04 -1.69 12.18
N ASP A 79 -10.09 -0.38 12.02
CA ASP A 79 -10.17 0.59 13.12
C ASP A 79 -11.37 1.52 12.97
N SER A 80 -12.12 1.74 14.05
CA SER A 80 -13.25 2.70 14.05
C SER A 80 -12.81 4.16 13.89
N ARG A 81 -11.52 4.45 14.04
CA ARG A 81 -10.91 5.77 13.78
C ARG A 81 -10.72 6.05 12.29
N VAL A 82 -10.89 5.06 11.40
CA VAL A 82 -10.85 5.27 9.95
C VAL A 82 -12.05 6.12 9.51
N GLY A 83 -11.77 7.26 8.87
CA GLY A 83 -12.81 8.15 8.31
C GLY A 83 -13.65 7.46 7.23
N ALA A 84 -14.94 7.79 7.17
CA ALA A 84 -15.94 7.22 6.27
C ALA A 84 -16.03 5.68 6.26
N LEU A 85 -15.57 4.99 7.31
CA LEU A 85 -15.61 3.53 7.39
C LEU A 85 -17.04 3.00 7.23
N THR A 86 -17.25 2.12 6.25
CA THR A 86 -18.54 1.44 6.05
C THR A 86 -18.46 -0.05 6.33
N GLN A 87 -17.26 -0.64 6.29
CA GLN A 87 -17.03 -2.08 6.45
C GLN A 87 -15.85 -2.32 7.41
N LYS A 88 -16.13 -2.49 8.70
CA LYS A 88 -15.10 -2.87 9.67
C LYS A 88 -14.71 -4.34 9.46
N VAL A 89 -13.41 -4.62 9.35
CA VAL A 89 -12.89 -5.98 9.13
C VAL A 89 -12.03 -6.46 10.29
N SER A 90 -11.90 -7.78 10.39
CA SER A 90 -11.02 -8.47 11.33
C SER A 90 -10.07 -9.43 10.61
N HIS A 91 -9.16 -10.04 11.37
CA HIS A 91 -8.19 -10.99 10.84
C HIS A 91 -8.89 -12.12 10.08
N LEU A 92 -8.39 -12.43 8.88
CA LEU A 92 -8.91 -13.41 7.92
C LEU A 92 -10.27 -13.09 7.30
N THR A 93 -10.83 -11.88 7.54
CA THR A 93 -11.99 -11.42 6.76
C THR A 93 -11.62 -11.42 5.26
N THR A 94 -12.51 -11.91 4.42
CA THR A 94 -12.33 -11.94 2.98
C THR A 94 -13.36 -11.05 2.28
N LEU A 95 -12.94 -10.43 1.18
CA LEU A 95 -13.81 -9.69 0.28
C LEU A 95 -13.34 -9.87 -1.17
N LYS A 96 -14.10 -9.30 -2.10
CA LYS A 96 -13.77 -9.30 -3.53
C LYS A 96 -13.71 -7.91 -4.12
N VAL A 97 -12.84 -7.78 -5.12
CA VAL A 97 -12.77 -6.66 -6.08
C VAL A 97 -12.81 -7.32 -7.45
N GLY A 98 -13.97 -7.32 -8.11
CA GLY A 98 -14.17 -8.13 -9.31
C GLY A 98 -13.88 -9.62 -9.09
N SER A 99 -13.00 -10.20 -9.92
CA SER A 99 -12.53 -11.58 -9.78
C SER A 99 -11.39 -11.78 -8.78
N LEU A 100 -10.82 -10.70 -8.22
CA LEU A 100 -9.75 -10.75 -7.24
C LEU A 100 -10.28 -11.08 -5.85
N ASN A 101 -9.55 -11.94 -5.13
CA ASN A 101 -9.79 -12.23 -3.72
C ASN A 101 -8.88 -11.36 -2.87
N VAL A 102 -9.44 -10.70 -1.85
CA VAL A 102 -8.68 -9.94 -0.86
C VAL A 102 -8.90 -10.58 0.51
N LYS A 103 -7.81 -10.87 1.22
CA LYS A 103 -7.80 -11.37 2.60
C LYS A 103 -7.19 -10.30 3.51
N CYS A 104 -7.92 -9.92 4.55
CA CYS A 104 -7.49 -8.97 5.56
C CYS A 104 -6.61 -9.67 6.60
N LEU A 105 -5.43 -9.13 6.86
CA LEU A 105 -4.47 -9.65 7.84
C LEU A 105 -4.24 -8.58 8.90
N CYS A 106 -4.81 -8.74 10.09
CA CYS A 106 -4.46 -7.88 11.22
C CYS A 106 -2.97 -7.98 11.56
N THR A 107 -2.30 -6.84 11.62
CA THR A 107 -0.88 -6.69 11.94
C THR A 107 -0.70 -5.56 12.96
N PRO A 108 -1.31 -5.69 14.17
CA PRO A 108 -1.22 -4.64 15.17
C PRO A 108 0.25 -4.42 15.57
N CYS A 109 0.68 -3.16 15.60
CA CYS A 109 1.90 -2.69 16.27
C CYS A 109 2.09 -1.20 15.99
N HIS A 110 2.25 -0.86 14.70
CA HIS A 110 2.36 0.54 14.28
C HIS A 110 1.12 1.33 14.70
N THR A 111 -0.05 0.76 14.41
CA THR A 111 -1.30 1.09 15.10
C THR A 111 -2.00 -0.20 15.52
N SER A 112 -2.84 -0.13 16.55
CA SER A 112 -3.57 -1.28 17.09
C SER A 112 -4.61 -1.86 16.12
N GLY A 113 -5.12 -1.05 15.19
CA GLY A 113 -6.11 -1.44 14.19
C GLY A 113 -5.54 -1.70 12.79
N HIS A 114 -4.22 -1.86 12.64
CA HIS A 114 -3.57 -1.99 11.33
C HIS A 114 -3.95 -3.30 10.60
N ILE A 115 -4.30 -3.18 9.32
CA ILE A 115 -4.64 -4.27 8.41
C ILE A 115 -3.71 -4.24 7.20
N CYS A 116 -3.05 -5.37 6.93
CA CYS A 116 -2.48 -5.65 5.62
C CYS A 116 -3.50 -6.35 4.72
N TYR A 117 -3.53 -6.02 3.42
CA TYR A 117 -4.44 -6.62 2.46
C TYR A 117 -3.70 -7.53 1.49
N TYR A 118 -3.91 -8.85 1.63
CA TYR A 118 -3.33 -9.86 0.75
C TYR A 118 -4.28 -10.17 -0.40
N VAL A 119 -3.83 -9.99 -1.64
CA VAL A 119 -4.64 -10.09 -2.85
C VAL A 119 -4.13 -11.20 -3.74
N THR A 120 -5.05 -12.06 -4.17
CA THR A 120 -4.78 -13.16 -5.10
C THR A 120 -5.81 -13.16 -6.23
N LYS A 121 -5.40 -13.66 -7.40
CA LYS A 121 -6.31 -13.99 -8.49
C LYS A 121 -6.47 -15.51 -8.56
N PRO A 122 -7.63 -16.07 -8.17
CA PRO A 122 -7.87 -17.52 -8.28
C PRO A 122 -7.66 -18.02 -9.71
N ASN A 123 -7.10 -19.22 -9.85
CA ASN A 123 -6.83 -19.86 -11.14
C ASN A 123 -5.90 -19.03 -12.06
N SER A 124 -5.04 -18.18 -11.48
CA SER A 124 -4.00 -17.43 -12.20
C SER A 124 -2.61 -17.87 -11.73
N SER A 125 -1.63 -17.81 -12.65
CA SER A 125 -0.21 -17.97 -12.35
C SER A 125 0.46 -16.65 -11.95
N GLU A 126 -0.27 -15.53 -11.96
CA GLU A 126 0.25 -14.24 -11.52
C GLU A 126 0.60 -14.26 -10.02
N PRO A 127 1.78 -13.72 -9.63
CA PRO A 127 2.14 -13.63 -8.23
C PRO A 127 1.13 -12.81 -7.41
N PRO A 128 0.87 -13.18 -6.15
CA PRO A 128 0.07 -12.40 -5.22
C PRO A 128 0.63 -11.00 -4.95
N ALA A 129 -0.19 -10.15 -4.34
CA ALA A 129 0.21 -8.85 -3.82
C ALA A 129 -0.17 -8.72 -2.34
N VAL A 130 0.63 -7.99 -1.56
CA VAL A 130 0.25 -7.57 -0.21
C VAL A 130 0.47 -6.08 -0.03
N PHE A 131 -0.58 -5.38 0.40
CA PHE A 131 -0.52 -3.97 0.78
C PHE A 131 -0.27 -3.89 2.27
N THR A 132 0.91 -3.41 2.66
CA THR A 132 1.41 -3.54 4.04
C THR A 132 1.29 -2.26 4.86
N GLY A 133 0.88 -1.15 4.24
CA GLY A 133 0.88 0.18 4.85
C GLY A 133 2.19 0.39 5.60
N ASP A 134 2.05 0.77 6.86
CA ASP A 134 3.19 1.06 7.74
C ASP A 134 3.62 -0.11 8.63
N THR A 135 3.19 -1.34 8.37
CA THR A 135 3.72 -2.51 9.08
C THR A 135 5.10 -2.88 8.55
N LEU A 136 5.18 -3.19 7.24
CA LEU A 136 6.40 -3.60 6.54
C LEU A 136 6.70 -2.59 5.43
N PHE A 137 7.92 -2.06 5.43
CA PHE A 137 8.50 -1.27 4.33
C PHE A 137 9.56 -2.08 3.59
N VAL A 138 9.97 -1.61 2.41
CA VAL A 138 11.19 -2.13 1.78
C VAL A 138 12.37 -1.92 2.74
N ALA A 139 12.96 -3.04 3.19
CA ALA A 139 14.08 -3.13 4.13
C ALA A 139 13.85 -2.50 5.52
N GLY A 140 12.60 -2.32 5.96
CA GLY A 140 12.31 -1.74 7.28
C GLY A 140 10.89 -2.04 7.77
N CYS A 141 10.52 -1.49 8.92
CA CYS A 141 9.18 -1.61 9.49
C CYS A 141 8.73 -0.28 10.12
N GLY A 142 7.44 -0.16 10.40
CA GLY A 142 6.88 1.01 11.08
C GLY A 142 7.39 1.17 12.50
N LYS A 143 7.39 2.42 12.98
CA LYS A 143 7.56 2.70 14.42
C LYS A 143 6.38 2.12 15.21
N PHE A 144 6.65 1.67 16.44
CA PHE A 144 5.67 0.99 17.28
C PHE A 144 4.89 2.02 18.12
N PHE A 145 4.01 2.80 17.50
CA PHE A 145 3.30 3.87 18.21
C PHE A 145 2.25 3.33 19.19
N GLU A 146 1.58 2.22 18.85
CA GLU A 146 0.47 1.67 19.65
C GLU A 146 0.65 0.19 19.99
N GLY A 147 1.88 -0.32 19.97
CA GLY A 147 2.13 -1.74 20.18
C GLY A 147 3.55 -2.08 20.60
N THR A 148 3.86 -3.38 20.64
CA THR A 148 5.10 -3.91 21.20
C THR A 148 6.02 -4.55 20.14
N PRO A 149 7.31 -4.75 20.45
CA PRO A 149 8.21 -5.52 19.58
C PRO A 149 7.73 -6.94 19.28
N GLU A 150 7.09 -7.61 20.25
CA GLU A 150 6.54 -8.96 20.08
C GLU A 150 5.39 -8.96 19.06
N GLU A 151 4.54 -7.92 19.07
CA GLU A 151 3.48 -7.75 18.09
C GLU A 151 4.04 -7.51 16.68
N MET A 152 5.07 -6.66 16.55
CA MET A 152 5.74 -6.47 15.26
C MET A 152 6.40 -7.76 14.77
N TYR A 153 7.06 -8.51 15.65
CA TYR A 153 7.65 -9.80 15.31
C TYR A 153 6.59 -10.76 14.77
N ARG A 154 5.46 -10.89 15.46
CA ARG A 154 4.34 -11.70 15.00
C ARG A 154 3.80 -11.24 13.64
N ALA A 155 3.61 -9.93 13.46
CA ALA A 155 3.14 -9.36 12.21
C ALA A 155 4.10 -9.67 11.04
N LEU A 156 5.40 -9.47 11.23
CA LEU A 156 6.39 -9.65 10.16
C LEU A 156 6.73 -11.11 9.90
N ILE A 157 6.93 -11.91 10.94
CA ILE A 157 7.48 -13.27 10.81
C ILE A 157 6.38 -14.31 10.70
N GLU A 158 5.38 -14.27 11.59
CA GLU A 158 4.34 -15.30 11.64
C GLU A 158 3.21 -15.02 10.64
N ILE A 159 2.84 -13.76 10.43
CA ILE A 159 1.74 -13.40 9.53
C ILE A 159 2.26 -13.14 8.12
N LEU A 160 3.01 -12.06 7.91
CA LEU A 160 3.49 -11.68 6.57
C LEU A 160 4.55 -12.66 6.04
N GLY A 161 5.44 -13.15 6.90
CA GLY A 161 6.46 -14.14 6.55
C GLY A 161 5.91 -15.53 6.23
N SER A 162 4.62 -15.80 6.52
CA SER A 162 3.96 -17.05 6.11
C SER A 162 3.31 -16.98 4.72
N LEU A 163 3.32 -15.81 4.08
CA LEU A 163 2.80 -15.64 2.72
C LEU A 163 3.74 -16.28 1.69
N ASP A 164 3.23 -16.44 0.47
CA ASP A 164 4.01 -16.94 -0.67
C ASP A 164 5.26 -16.04 -0.87
N PRO A 165 6.48 -16.60 -1.00
CA PRO A 165 7.70 -15.81 -1.19
C PRO A 165 7.70 -14.97 -2.47
N GLU A 166 6.90 -15.32 -3.48
CA GLU A 166 6.74 -14.53 -4.71
C GLU A 166 5.76 -13.35 -4.53
N THR A 167 5.16 -13.20 -3.34
CA THR A 167 4.23 -12.10 -3.05
C THR A 167 4.91 -10.74 -3.21
N ARG A 168 4.32 -9.88 -4.04
CA ARG A 168 4.78 -8.50 -4.22
C ARG A 168 4.34 -7.63 -3.04
N VAL A 169 5.29 -6.94 -2.42
CA VAL A 169 5.04 -6.03 -1.29
C VAL A 169 4.82 -4.60 -1.78
N TYR A 170 3.74 -3.97 -1.33
CA TYR A 170 3.37 -2.58 -1.61
C TYR A 170 3.15 -1.84 -0.29
N CYS A 171 4.14 -1.05 0.12
CA CYS A 171 4.19 -0.43 1.45
C CYS A 171 3.79 1.06 1.44
N GLY A 172 3.51 1.61 2.62
CA GLY A 172 2.94 2.96 2.76
C GLY A 172 3.82 4.11 2.27
N HIS A 173 5.15 3.96 2.35
CA HIS A 173 6.09 5.06 2.13
C HIS A 173 7.35 4.67 1.35
N GLU A 174 7.97 5.68 0.72
CA GLU A 174 9.26 5.60 0.07
C GLU A 174 10.44 5.85 1.04
N TYR A 175 10.60 4.94 2.01
CA TYR A 175 11.72 4.98 2.99
C TYR A 175 12.91 4.09 2.61
N THR A 176 12.90 3.50 1.41
CA THR A 176 13.81 2.41 1.00
C THR A 176 15.29 2.74 1.23
N ILE A 177 15.74 3.93 0.80
CA ILE A 177 17.16 4.32 0.90
C ILE A 177 17.61 4.44 2.35
N ASN A 178 16.81 5.05 3.22
CA ASN A 178 17.18 5.27 4.62
C ASN A 178 17.12 3.95 5.41
N ASN A 179 16.12 3.11 5.11
CA ASN A 179 16.03 1.76 5.65
C ASN A 179 17.28 0.93 5.29
N LEU A 180 17.70 0.93 4.03
CA LEU A 180 18.88 0.20 3.58
C LEU A 180 20.19 0.76 4.15
N LYS A 181 20.28 2.07 4.42
CA LYS A 181 21.43 2.64 5.15
C LYS A 181 21.52 2.10 6.57
N PHE A 182 20.38 1.99 7.26
CA PHE A 182 20.32 1.40 8.60
C PHE A 182 20.60 -0.10 8.56
N ALA A 183 20.01 -0.85 7.63
CA ALA A 183 20.28 -2.27 7.44
C ALA A 183 21.78 -2.54 7.19
N ARG A 184 22.44 -1.70 6.38
CA ARG A 184 23.89 -1.78 6.15
C ARG A 184 24.71 -1.47 7.41
N HIS A 185 24.20 -0.65 8.33
CA HIS A 185 24.87 -0.43 9.61
C HIS A 185 24.79 -1.69 10.49
N VAL A 186 23.64 -2.38 10.51
CA VAL A 186 23.41 -3.61 11.28
C VAL A 186 24.22 -4.79 10.69
N GLU A 187 24.21 -4.95 9.37
CA GLU A 187 24.89 -6.03 8.65
C GLU A 187 25.86 -5.48 7.58
N PRO A 188 27.04 -4.96 7.96
CA PRO A 188 27.93 -4.24 7.04
C PRO A 188 28.46 -5.09 5.88
N ASN A 189 28.56 -6.40 6.06
CA ASN A 189 29.14 -7.33 5.09
C ASN A 189 28.10 -8.05 4.23
N ASN A 190 26.80 -7.73 4.36
CA ASN A 190 25.74 -8.37 3.60
C ASN A 190 25.63 -7.78 2.18
N ALA A 191 26.07 -8.55 1.18
CA ALA A 191 26.12 -8.13 -0.22
C ALA A 191 24.73 -7.75 -0.76
N SER A 192 23.67 -8.48 -0.39
CA SER A 192 22.31 -8.23 -0.85
C SER A 192 21.82 -6.83 -0.44
N ILE A 193 22.17 -6.37 0.76
CA ILE A 193 21.84 -5.01 1.23
C ILE A 193 22.58 -3.96 0.38
N GLN A 194 23.87 -4.18 0.09
CA GLN A 194 24.68 -3.25 -0.69
C GLN A 194 24.16 -3.12 -2.13
N GLU A 195 23.85 -4.25 -2.77
CA GLU A 195 23.28 -4.30 -4.11
C GLU A 195 21.90 -3.62 -4.15
N LYS A 196 21.02 -3.92 -3.18
CA LYS A 196 19.70 -3.30 -3.11
C LYS A 196 19.76 -1.79 -2.86
N LEU A 197 20.73 -1.32 -2.07
CA LEU A 197 20.96 0.11 -1.83
C LEU A 197 21.48 0.82 -3.08
N ALA A 198 22.38 0.19 -3.84
CA ALA A 198 22.84 0.72 -5.12
C ALA A 198 21.68 0.82 -6.12
N TRP A 199 20.87 -0.24 -6.23
CA TRP A 199 19.67 -0.26 -7.07
C TRP A 199 18.69 0.86 -6.69
N ALA A 200 18.39 1.03 -5.40
CA ALA A 200 17.43 2.04 -4.93
C ALA A 200 17.87 3.48 -5.26
N LYS A 201 19.17 3.78 -5.20
CA LYS A 201 19.71 5.10 -5.59
C LYS A 201 19.57 5.38 -7.08
N VAL A 202 19.74 4.37 -7.93
CA VAL A 202 19.56 4.51 -9.38
C VAL A 202 18.09 4.63 -9.75
N GLY A 203 17.23 3.82 -9.14
CA GLY A 203 15.78 3.88 -9.33
C GLY A 203 15.21 5.26 -9.00
N TRP A 204 15.68 5.89 -7.92
CA TRP A 204 15.33 7.27 -7.59
C TRP A 204 15.71 8.26 -8.68
N PHE A 205 16.89 8.09 -9.29
CA PHE A 205 17.37 8.96 -10.36
C PHE A 205 16.45 8.88 -11.60
N ILE A 206 15.99 7.67 -11.95
CA ILE A 206 15.08 7.45 -13.07
C ILE A 206 13.66 7.94 -12.76
N LEU A 207 13.17 7.75 -11.54
CA LEU A 207 11.85 8.26 -11.13
C LEU A 207 11.86 9.80 -11.10
N PHE A 208 12.92 10.41 -10.56
CA PHE A 208 13.10 11.86 -10.50
C PHE A 208 13.18 12.49 -11.90
N LEU A 209 13.89 11.86 -12.85
CA LEU A 209 13.92 12.32 -14.24
C LEU A 209 12.54 12.28 -14.91
N ASN A 210 11.75 11.23 -14.67
CA ASN A 210 10.39 11.14 -15.20
C ASN A 210 9.42 12.13 -14.51
N LEU A 211 9.63 12.45 -13.24
CA LEU A 211 8.86 13.49 -12.52
C LEU A 211 9.22 14.90 -12.98
N CYS A 212 10.51 15.21 -13.25
CA CYS A 212 10.93 16.49 -13.82
C CYS A 212 10.45 16.68 -15.27
N ALA A 213 10.36 15.60 -16.06
CA ALA A 213 9.82 15.65 -17.42
C ALA A 213 8.33 16.03 -17.50
N PHE A 214 7.61 16.05 -16.37
CA PHE A 214 6.22 16.54 -16.28
C PHE A 214 6.11 18.01 -15.81
N VAL A 215 7.22 18.68 -15.50
CA VAL A 215 7.21 20.08 -14.97
C VAL A 215 7.72 21.10 -16.01
N GLU A 216 8.17 20.67 -17.19
CA GLU A 216 8.65 21.57 -18.25
C GLU A 216 7.76 21.59 -19.50
N GLU A 217 6.46 21.89 -19.38
CA GLU A 217 5.68 22.48 -20.48
C GLU A 217 4.55 23.37 -19.93
N GLU A 218 4.88 24.59 -19.51
CA GLU A 218 3.97 25.73 -19.67
C GLU A 218 4.62 26.76 -20.60
N PRO A 219 4.02 27.05 -21.78
CA PRO A 219 4.54 28.07 -22.67
C PRO A 219 4.04 29.47 -22.25
N LEU A 220 4.96 30.43 -22.20
CA LEU A 220 4.67 31.84 -22.46
C LEU A 220 4.91 32.13 -23.94
#